data_AF-A0A4Q4W0I2-F1
#
_entry.id   AF-A0A4Q4W0I2-F1
#
_cell.length_a   1.000
_cell.length_b   1.000
_cell.length_c   1.000
_cell.angle_alpha   90.00
_cell.angle_beta   90.00
_cell.angle_gamma   90.00
#
_symmetry.space_group_name_H-M   'P 1'
#
loop_
_entity.id
_entity.type
_entity.pdbx_description
1 polymer ?
#
loop_
_entity_poly.entity_id
_entity_poly.type
_entity_poly.pdbx_seq_one_letter_code
_entity_poly.pdbx_strand_id
1 'polypeptide(L)'
;MDGGIPLAATTSLSPLTSGMWVSRLGYNIIAGAWRLEEQDTGFMILGAANIGPDTTQLEVALVRKKLHPHIKVAIGLFRSALFFLDTRGWVCSIGVKAIADVKFYTRHFFIPPAWQTAPQLALKVITKNSVAFAHQDQLKIFHGFLDFEEKVYFGDSPDPGTSRMGNS
;
A
#
# COMPACT_ATOMS: atom_id res chain seq x y z
N MET A 1 13.62 28.66 0.97
CA MET A 1 13.16 27.92 -0.21
C MET A 1 13.41 26.47 0.10
N ASP A 2 12.36 25.69 0.31
CA ASP A 2 12.48 24.26 0.58
C ASP A 2 12.88 23.59 -0.74
N GLY A 3 14.16 23.24 -0.90
CA GLY A 3 14.77 22.75 -2.14
C GLY A 3 14.31 21.36 -2.59
N GLY A 4 13.01 21.07 -2.49
CA GLY A 4 12.42 19.81 -2.91
C GLY A 4 12.23 19.70 -4.42
N ILE A 5 12.33 18.48 -4.93
CA ILE A 5 12.03 18.15 -6.33
C ILE A 5 10.51 17.96 -6.45
N PRO A 6 9.80 18.71 -7.31
CA PRO A 6 8.37 18.52 -7.51
C PRO A 6 8.09 17.15 -8.14
N LEU A 7 7.11 16.44 -7.57
CA LEU A 7 6.58 15.21 -8.15
C LEU A 7 5.47 15.58 -9.13
N ALA A 8 5.72 15.39 -10.42
CA ALA A 8 4.69 15.52 -11.44
C ALA A 8 3.95 14.18 -11.54
N ALA A 9 2.71 14.14 -11.04
CA ALA A 9 1.83 13.01 -11.30
C ALA A 9 1.22 13.17 -12.70
N THR A 10 1.22 12.10 -13.50
CA THR A 10 0.55 12.08 -14.82
C THR A 10 -0.96 12.28 -14.75
N THR A 11 -1.55 12.34 -13.55
CA THR A 11 -2.96 12.65 -13.35
C THR A 11 -3.16 13.45 -12.06
N SER A 12 -4.10 14.39 -12.08
CA SER A 12 -4.42 15.28 -10.94
C SER A 12 -4.62 14.49 -9.64
N LEU A 13 -3.94 14.94 -8.59
CA LEU A 13 -4.16 14.49 -7.23
C LEU A 13 -5.17 15.45 -6.57
N SER A 14 -6.33 14.91 -6.17
CA SER A 14 -7.18 15.51 -5.13
C SER A 14 -7.10 14.61 -3.89
N PRO A 15 -5.97 14.62 -3.16
CA PRO A 15 -5.79 13.72 -2.05
C PRO A 15 -6.62 14.23 -0.87
N LEU A 16 -7.41 13.35 -0.25
CA LEU A 16 -8.19 13.68 0.95
C LEU A 16 -7.28 13.84 2.18
N THR A 17 -6.07 13.27 2.13
CA THR A 17 -5.09 13.26 3.22
C THR A 17 -3.66 13.37 2.68
N SER A 18 -2.71 13.77 3.53
CA SER A 18 -1.29 13.63 3.21
C SER A 18 -0.92 12.19 2.86
N GLY A 19 -0.03 12.03 1.88
CA GLY A 19 0.44 10.73 1.42
C GLY A 19 1.30 10.01 2.43
N MET A 20 1.24 8.69 2.40
CA MET A 20 2.04 7.84 3.27
C MET A 20 3.12 7.18 2.43
N TRP A 21 4.35 7.68 2.57
CA TRP A 21 5.51 7.17 1.85
C TRP A 21 6.24 6.11 2.66
N VAL A 22 6.70 5.08 1.98
CA VAL A 22 7.52 4.01 2.54
C VAL A 22 8.70 3.69 1.61
N SER A 23 9.82 3.34 2.22
CA SER A 23 11.01 2.86 1.54
C SER A 23 11.58 1.65 2.28
N ARG A 24 12.51 0.95 1.65
CA ARG A 24 13.27 -0.13 2.30
C ARG A 24 14.74 -0.01 1.96
N LEU A 25 15.58 -0.13 2.99
CA LEU A 25 17.02 -0.17 2.83
C LEU A 25 17.44 -1.30 1.86
N GLY A 26 18.33 -0.98 0.92
CA GLY A 26 18.80 -1.90 -0.12
C GLY A 26 17.85 -2.07 -1.31
N TYR A 27 16.77 -1.29 -1.38
CA TYR A 27 15.86 -1.26 -2.53
C TYR A 27 15.83 0.15 -3.12
N ASN A 28 15.92 0.25 -4.44
CA ASN A 28 15.83 1.52 -5.18
C ASN A 28 14.37 1.86 -5.50
N ILE A 29 13.45 1.65 -4.56
CA ILE A 29 12.02 1.91 -4.74
C ILE A 29 11.50 2.67 -3.53
N ILE A 30 10.78 3.75 -3.82
CA ILE A 30 9.94 4.46 -2.86
C ILE A 30 8.50 4.24 -3.31
N ALA A 31 7.64 3.84 -2.39
CA ALA A 31 6.21 3.65 -2.67
C ALA A 31 5.39 4.56 -1.77
N GLY A 32 4.30 5.09 -2.30
CA GLY A 32 3.35 5.90 -1.58
C GLY A 32 1.94 5.38 -1.77
N ALA A 33 1.08 5.64 -0.79
CA ALA A 33 -0.33 5.42 -0.90
C ALA A 33 -1.15 6.58 -0.31
N TRP A 34 -2.26 6.91 -0.98
CA TRP A 34 -3.16 8.01 -0.63
C TRP A 34 -4.60 7.51 -0.63
N ARG A 35 -5.37 8.05 0.30
CA ARG A 35 -6.82 8.07 0.17
C ARG A 35 -7.21 9.20 -0.79
N LEU A 36 -7.90 8.85 -1.85
CA LEU A 36 -8.45 9.78 -2.83
C LEU A 36 -9.96 9.95 -2.60
N GLU A 37 -10.56 10.88 -3.34
CA GLU A 37 -12.02 11.04 -3.43
C GLU A 37 -12.69 9.76 -3.98
N GLU A 38 -14.02 9.65 -3.82
CA GLU A 38 -14.85 8.57 -4.41
C GLU A 38 -14.50 7.13 -4.00
N GLN A 39 -13.84 6.93 -2.85
CA GLN A 39 -13.36 5.64 -2.34
C GLN A 39 -12.18 5.03 -3.11
N ASP A 40 -11.50 5.82 -3.94
CA ASP A 40 -10.29 5.39 -4.61
C ASP A 40 -9.08 5.43 -3.66
N THR A 41 -8.15 4.51 -3.88
CA THR A 41 -6.80 4.59 -3.33
C THR A 41 -5.83 4.84 -4.46
N GLY A 42 -5.01 5.87 -4.29
CA GLY A 42 -3.90 6.17 -5.18
C GLY A 42 -2.64 5.47 -4.70
N PHE A 43 -1.97 4.74 -5.59
CA PHE A 43 -0.64 4.20 -5.36
C PHE A 43 0.37 4.90 -6.25
N MET A 44 1.51 5.30 -5.68
CA MET A 44 2.63 5.83 -6.44
C MET A 44 3.85 4.97 -6.21
N ILE A 45 4.52 4.60 -7.29
CA ILE A 45 5.77 3.84 -7.24
C ILE A 45 6.84 4.67 -7.95
N LEU A 46 7.89 5.02 -7.21
CA LEU A 46 9.03 5.78 -7.70
C LEU A 46 10.26 4.87 -7.70
N GLY A 47 10.87 4.70 -8.88
CA GLY A 47 12.18 4.08 -9.02
C GLY A 47 13.28 5.08 -8.68
N ALA A 48 14.01 4.85 -7.60
CA ALA A 48 15.06 5.74 -7.11
C ALA A 48 16.43 5.54 -7.81
N ALA A 49 16.56 4.52 -8.66
CA ALA A 49 17.85 4.12 -9.25
C ALA A 49 18.46 5.20 -10.17
N ASN A 50 17.64 6.07 -10.75
CA ASN A 50 18.06 7.10 -11.69
C ASN A 50 17.97 8.52 -11.10
N ILE A 51 17.74 8.65 -9.78
CA ILE A 51 17.72 9.94 -9.10
C ILE A 51 19.16 10.35 -8.82
N GLY A 52 19.58 11.47 -9.41
CA GLY A 52 20.91 12.05 -9.28
C GLY A 52 20.88 13.48 -8.71
N PRO A 53 22.06 14.08 -8.48
CA PRO A 53 22.15 15.44 -7.95
C PRO A 53 21.51 16.50 -8.87
N ASP A 54 21.46 16.22 -10.18
CA ASP A 54 20.91 17.14 -11.19
C ASP A 54 19.41 16.88 -11.48
N THR A 55 18.76 15.95 -10.76
CA THR A 55 17.35 15.66 -10.97
C THR A 55 16.49 16.84 -10.49
N THR A 56 15.83 17.52 -11.43
CA THR A 56 14.96 18.68 -11.16
C THR A 56 13.47 18.38 -11.24
N GLN A 57 13.10 17.24 -11.83
CA GLN A 57 11.71 16.79 -11.94
C GLN A 57 11.65 15.26 -11.93
N LEU A 58 10.60 14.71 -11.30
CA LEU A 58 10.31 13.28 -11.32
C LEU A 58 8.88 13.05 -11.78
N GLU A 59 8.73 12.29 -12.87
CA GLU A 59 7.43 11.75 -13.26
C GLU A 59 7.13 10.50 -12.45
N VAL A 60 5.97 10.51 -11.79
CA VAL A 60 5.52 9.37 -10.98
C VAL A 60 4.17 8.91 -11.48
N ALA A 61 4.07 7.63 -11.81
CA ALA A 61 2.81 7.03 -12.19
C ALA A 61 1.91 6.90 -10.94
N LEU A 62 0.79 7.62 -10.95
CA LEU A 62 -0.30 7.43 -10.00
C LEU A 62 -1.26 6.37 -10.57
N VAL A 63 -1.41 5.26 -9.86
CA VAL A 63 -2.38 4.23 -10.20
C VAL A 63 -3.52 4.26 -9.19
N ARG A 64 -4.73 4.50 -9.70
CA ARG A 64 -5.95 4.45 -8.89
C ARG A 64 -6.51 3.03 -8.86
N LYS A 65 -6.94 2.59 -7.68
CA LYS A 65 -7.62 1.30 -7.48
C LYS A 65 -8.77 1.48 -6.50
N LYS A 66 -9.87 0.78 -6.76
CA LYS A 66 -11.05 0.76 -5.87
C LYS A 66 -10.86 -0.27 -4.77
N LEU A 67 -10.33 0.17 -3.63
CA LEU A 67 -10.21 -0.67 -2.44
C LEU A 67 -11.45 -0.50 -1.58
N HIS A 68 -12.24 -1.57 -1.47
CA HIS A 68 -13.50 -1.56 -0.73
C HIS A 68 -13.34 -1.10 0.73
N PRO A 69 -12.29 -1.51 1.48
CA PRO A 69 -11.82 -0.78 2.65
C PRO A 69 -10.71 0.20 2.27
N HIS A 70 -10.81 1.45 2.72
CA HIS A 70 -9.77 2.44 2.48
C HIS A 70 -8.44 2.02 3.12
N ILE A 71 -7.33 2.53 2.58
CA ILE A 71 -6.04 2.42 3.27
C ILE A 71 -6.05 3.26 4.55
N LYS A 72 -5.60 2.68 5.66
CA LYS A 72 -5.35 3.38 6.93
C LYS A 72 -3.91 3.83 7.05
N VAL A 73 -2.94 2.94 6.79
CA VAL A 73 -1.52 3.29 6.82
C VAL A 73 -0.66 2.44 5.89
N ALA A 74 0.34 3.03 5.24
CA ALA A 74 1.40 2.29 4.55
C ALA A 74 2.44 1.79 5.56
N ILE A 75 2.74 0.49 5.54
CA ILE A 75 3.59 -0.17 6.54
C ILE A 75 5.04 -0.24 6.05
N GLY A 76 5.23 -0.63 4.79
CA GLY A 76 6.56 -0.83 4.25
C GLY A 76 6.58 -1.55 2.91
N LEU A 77 7.76 -1.60 2.32
CA LEU A 77 8.03 -2.44 1.17
C LEU A 77 8.67 -3.74 1.63
N PHE A 78 8.23 -4.87 1.09
CA PHE A 78 8.94 -6.13 1.23
C PHE A 78 8.91 -6.88 -0.10
N ARG A 79 10.09 -7.27 -0.60
CA ARG A 79 10.30 -7.75 -1.97
C ARG A 79 9.73 -6.72 -2.97
N SER A 80 8.79 -7.14 -3.82
CA SER A 80 8.11 -6.29 -4.80
C SER A 80 6.65 -6.06 -4.41
N ALA A 81 6.36 -5.96 -3.11
CA ALA A 81 5.03 -5.66 -2.61
C ALA A 81 5.06 -4.51 -1.59
N LEU A 82 4.04 -3.65 -1.68
CA LEU A 82 3.70 -2.63 -0.71
C LEU A 82 2.75 -3.23 0.31
N PHE A 83 3.13 -3.19 1.58
CA PHE A 83 2.30 -3.59 2.71
C PHE A 83 1.60 -2.38 3.30
N PHE A 84 0.33 -2.56 3.64
CA PHE A 84 -0.51 -1.53 4.23
C PHE A 84 -1.54 -2.13 5.19
N LEU A 85 -2.02 -1.32 6.11
CA LEU A 85 -3.17 -1.64 6.95
C LEU A 85 -4.41 -0.97 6.34
N ASP A 86 -5.50 -1.70 6.18
CA ASP A 86 -6.78 -1.12 5.78
C ASP A 86 -7.56 -0.55 6.97
N THR A 87 -8.64 0.20 6.71
CA THR A 87 -9.49 0.78 7.77
C THR A 87 -10.28 -0.26 8.56
N ARG A 88 -10.31 -1.53 8.12
CA ARG A 88 -10.95 -2.63 8.84
C ARG A 88 -9.97 -3.34 9.77
N GLY A 89 -8.67 -3.07 9.69
CA GLY A 89 -7.63 -3.66 10.53
C GLY A 89 -6.90 -4.85 9.89
N TRP A 90 -7.09 -5.10 8.60
CA TRP A 90 -6.33 -6.13 7.88
C TRP A 90 -5.00 -5.59 7.40
N VAL A 91 -3.93 -6.33 7.70
CA VAL A 91 -2.65 -6.15 7.03
C VAL A 91 -2.77 -6.78 5.65
N CYS A 92 -2.48 -5.96 4.65
CA CYS A 92 -2.65 -6.25 3.25
C CYS A 92 -1.34 -6.02 2.49
N SER A 93 -1.22 -6.62 1.31
CA SER A 93 -0.16 -6.29 0.37
C SER A 93 -0.67 -6.17 -1.06
N ILE A 94 -0.02 -5.31 -1.83
CA ILE A 94 -0.23 -5.20 -3.28
C ILE A 94 1.13 -5.28 -3.99
N GLY A 95 1.17 -5.99 -5.12
CA GLY A 95 2.36 -6.03 -5.98
C GLY A 95 2.65 -4.64 -6.57
N VAL A 96 3.90 -4.19 -6.47
CA VAL A 96 4.31 -2.87 -7.01
C VAL A 96 4.85 -2.96 -8.44
N LYS A 97 5.25 -4.16 -8.88
CA LYS A 97 5.62 -4.42 -10.28
C LYS A 97 4.34 -4.42 -11.12
N ALA A 98 4.30 -3.60 -12.16
CA ALA A 98 3.14 -3.46 -13.04
C ALA A 98 1.83 -3.20 -12.26
N ILE A 99 1.87 -2.30 -11.26
CA ILE A 99 0.74 -2.02 -10.36
C ILE A 99 -0.56 -1.61 -11.08
N ALA A 100 -0.44 -1.03 -12.28
CA ALA A 100 -1.58 -0.73 -13.15
C ALA A 100 -2.37 -2.00 -13.53
N ASP A 101 -1.69 -3.12 -13.78
CA ASP A 101 -2.29 -4.38 -14.24
C ASP A 101 -2.81 -5.25 -13.10
N VAL A 102 -2.43 -4.95 -11.85
CA VAL A 102 -2.82 -5.72 -10.67
C VAL A 102 -4.34 -5.68 -10.46
N LYS A 103 -4.97 -6.86 -10.33
CA LYS A 103 -6.43 -7.03 -10.21
C LYS A 103 -6.92 -7.25 -8.77
N PHE A 104 -6.02 -7.60 -7.87
CA PHE A 104 -6.34 -7.88 -6.47
C PHE A 104 -5.20 -7.41 -5.55
N TYR A 105 -5.54 -7.14 -4.31
CA TYR A 105 -4.59 -7.11 -3.19
C TYR A 105 -4.75 -8.38 -2.35
N THR A 106 -3.80 -8.67 -1.49
CA THR A 106 -3.81 -9.86 -0.62
C THR A 106 -4.00 -9.44 0.82
N ARG A 107 -4.96 -10.03 1.53
CA ARG A 107 -5.13 -9.94 2.98
C ARG A 107 -4.29 -11.03 3.65
N HIS A 108 -3.59 -10.67 4.71
CA HIS A 108 -2.65 -11.54 5.42
C HIS A 108 -3.14 -11.91 6.82
N PHE A 109 -3.34 -10.91 7.68
CA PHE A 109 -3.81 -11.12 9.04
C PHE A 109 -4.50 -9.88 9.60
N PHE A 110 -5.26 -10.08 10.66
CA PHE A 110 -6.03 -9.04 11.31
C PHE A 110 -5.31 -8.50 12.55
N ILE A 111 -5.22 -7.17 12.67
CA ILE A 111 -4.77 -6.47 13.88
C ILE A 111 -6.01 -5.93 14.60
N PRO A 112 -6.33 -6.43 15.82
CA PRO A 112 -7.45 -5.93 16.61
C PRO A 112 -7.45 -4.40 16.75
N PRO A 113 -8.60 -3.71 16.60
CA PRO A 113 -8.68 -2.27 16.80
C PRO A 113 -8.19 -1.81 18.18
N ALA A 114 -8.40 -2.63 19.21
CA ALA A 114 -7.91 -2.39 20.56
C ALA A 114 -6.37 -2.32 20.66
N TRP A 115 -5.65 -2.81 19.64
CA TRP A 115 -4.20 -2.71 19.57
C TRP A 115 -3.75 -1.50 18.76
N GLN A 116 -4.64 -0.83 18.01
CA GLN A 116 -4.31 0.30 17.13
C GLN A 116 -4.51 1.64 17.86
N THR A 117 -3.96 1.77 19.06
CA THR A 117 -4.24 2.87 20.00
C THR A 117 -3.39 4.11 19.80
N ALA A 118 -2.26 4.00 19.09
CA ALA A 118 -1.39 5.14 18.80
C ALA A 118 -1.91 5.96 17.61
N PRO A 119 -1.79 7.31 17.62
CA PRO A 119 -2.13 8.17 16.49
C PRO A 119 -1.36 7.81 15.21
N GLN A 120 -0.13 7.33 15.39
CA GLN A 120 0.70 6.76 14.33
C GLN A 120 1.02 5.32 14.68
N LEU A 121 0.57 4.41 13.82
CA LEU A 121 0.81 2.99 13.99
C LEU A 121 2.30 2.69 13.72
N ALA A 122 3.05 2.32 14.76
CA ALA A 122 4.43 1.88 14.61
C ALA A 122 4.46 0.39 14.24
N LEU A 123 4.27 0.11 12.96
CA LEU A 123 4.25 -1.23 12.36
C LEU A 123 5.37 -1.33 11.33
N LYS A 124 6.18 -2.39 11.40
CA LYS A 124 7.30 -2.59 10.47
C LYS A 124 7.48 -4.05 10.10
N VAL A 125 7.70 -4.31 8.81
CA VAL A 125 8.18 -5.62 8.34
C VAL A 125 9.64 -5.77 8.78
N ILE A 126 9.91 -6.72 9.67
CA ILE A 126 11.26 -6.92 10.26
C ILE A 126 12.05 -8.03 9.58
N THR A 127 11.38 -9.11 9.12
CA THR A 127 12.03 -10.24 8.45
C THR A 127 11.13 -10.80 7.33
N LYS A 128 11.59 -11.85 6.64
CA LYS A 128 10.82 -12.50 5.57
C LYS A 128 9.43 -12.96 5.99
N ASN A 129 9.26 -13.38 7.23
CA ASN A 129 7.99 -13.90 7.74
C ASN A 129 7.70 -13.37 9.14
N SER A 130 8.13 -12.14 9.45
CA SER A 130 7.74 -11.49 10.69
C SER A 130 7.49 -9.99 10.54
N VAL A 131 6.44 -9.54 11.23
CA VAL A 131 6.07 -8.13 11.38
C VAL A 131 6.12 -7.77 12.85
N ALA A 132 6.72 -6.62 13.16
CA ALA A 132 6.78 -6.08 14.50
C ALA A 132 5.84 -4.88 14.61
N PHE A 133 5.08 -4.86 15.70
CA PHE A 133 4.07 -3.87 16.00
C PHE A 133 4.24 -3.36 17.44
N ALA A 134 4.42 -2.05 17.62
CA ALA A 134 4.46 -1.48 18.96
C ALA A 134 3.04 -1.18 19.47
N HIS A 135 2.74 -1.63 20.69
CA HIS A 135 1.48 -1.38 21.39
C HIS A 135 1.75 -1.06 22.85
N GLN A 136 1.42 0.17 23.27
CA GLN A 136 1.78 0.68 24.60
C GLN A 136 3.28 0.47 24.83
N ASP A 137 3.65 -0.19 25.93
CA ASP A 137 5.04 -0.47 26.30
C ASP A 137 5.53 -1.84 25.80
N GLN A 138 4.82 -2.45 24.85
CA GLN A 138 5.11 -3.79 24.34
C GLN A 138 5.40 -3.79 22.85
N LEU A 139 6.42 -4.54 22.45
CA LEU A 139 6.62 -4.94 21.06
C LEU A 139 5.95 -6.29 20.81
N LYS A 140 4.91 -6.30 19.98
CA LYS A 140 4.25 -7.53 19.51
C LYS A 140 4.91 -7.97 18.20
N ILE A 141 5.36 -9.22 18.14
CA ILE A 141 5.94 -9.80 16.92
C ILE A 141 5.00 -10.90 16.42
N PHE A 142 4.58 -10.76 15.17
CA PHE A 142 3.80 -11.78 14.47
C PHE A 142 4.72 -12.55 13.55
N HIS A 143 4.90 -13.85 13.83
CA HIS A 143 5.55 -14.78 12.92
C HIS A 143 4.50 -15.42 12.00
N GLY A 144 4.93 -15.98 10.87
CA GLY A 144 3.99 -16.66 9.97
C GLY A 144 3.04 -15.70 9.25
N PHE A 145 3.33 -14.40 9.23
CA PHE A 145 2.36 -13.41 8.77
C PHE A 145 2.04 -13.53 7.27
N LEU A 146 2.84 -14.26 6.49
CA LEU A 146 2.58 -14.59 5.08
C LEU A 146 1.98 -16.00 4.88
N ASP A 147 1.69 -16.73 5.96
CA ASP A 147 1.23 -18.11 5.85
C ASP A 147 -0.26 -18.18 5.44
N PHE A 148 -1.02 -17.10 5.67
CA PHE A 148 -2.39 -16.93 5.18
C PHE A 148 -2.43 -15.82 4.13
N GLU A 149 -2.99 -16.14 2.96
CA GLU A 149 -3.15 -15.19 1.85
C GLU A 149 -4.56 -15.31 1.27
N GLU A 150 -5.38 -14.27 1.44
CA GLU A 150 -6.69 -14.16 0.80
C GLU A 150 -6.67 -13.06 -0.26
N LYS A 151 -6.97 -13.41 -1.52
CA LYS A 151 -7.05 -12.44 -2.61
C LYS A 151 -8.35 -11.64 -2.52
N VAL A 152 -8.24 -10.33 -2.61
CA VAL A 152 -9.38 -9.40 -2.67
C VAL A 152 -9.29 -8.60 -3.95
N TYR A 153 -10.27 -8.83 -4.83
CA TYR A 153 -10.38 -8.12 -6.08
C TYR A 153 -10.82 -6.68 -5.85
N PHE A 154 -10.26 -5.76 -6.63
CA PHE A 154 -10.70 -4.37 -6.61
C PHE A 154 -12.11 -4.23 -7.18
N GLY A 155 -12.84 -3.20 -6.77
CA GLY A 155 -14.25 -3.00 -7.20
C GLY A 155 -14.43 -2.77 -8.71
N ASP A 156 -13.36 -2.48 -9.43
CA ASP A 156 -13.29 -2.34 -10.89
C ASP A 156 -12.80 -3.62 -11.61
N SER A 157 -12.44 -4.67 -10.88
CA SER A 157 -12.06 -5.95 -11.47
C SER A 157 -13.32 -6.77 -11.79
N PRO A 158 -13.41 -7.37 -13.00
CA PRO A 158 -14.46 -8.35 -13.27
C PRO A 158 -14.36 -9.47 -12.24
N ASP A 159 -15.49 -9.77 -11.61
CA ASP A 159 -15.60 -10.84 -10.63
C ASP A 159 -15.43 -12.19 -11.36
N PRO A 160 -14.41 -13.00 -11.03
CA PRO A 160 -14.21 -14.31 -11.66
C PRO A 160 -15.39 -15.27 -11.42
N GLY A 161 -16.29 -14.98 -10.47
CA GLY A 161 -17.45 -15.82 -10.12
C GLY A 161 -18.72 -15.60 -10.93
N THR A 162 -18.82 -14.56 -11.77
CA THR A 162 -20.04 -14.24 -12.53
C THR A 162 -19.97 -14.64 -14.00
N SER A 163 -19.65 -15.90 -14.28
CA SER A 163 -20.03 -16.49 -15.57
C SER A 163 -21.52 -16.84 -15.55
N ARG A 164 -22.25 -16.07 -16.36
CA ARG A 164 -23.70 -16.11 -16.58
C ARG A 164 -24.24 -17.55 -16.73
N MET A 165 -25.18 -17.93 -15.86
CA MET A 165 -26.24 -18.85 -16.26
C MET A 165 -27.05 -18.14 -17.35
N GLY A 166 -26.82 -18.52 -18.60
CA GLY A 166 -27.71 -18.17 -19.70
C GLY A 166 -28.97 -19.00 -19.57
N ASN A 167 -30.10 -18.33 -19.33
CA ASN A 167 -31.40 -18.98 -19.53
C ASN A 167 -31.62 -19.12 -21.05
N SER A 168 -31.81 -20.37 -21.47
CA SER A 168 -32.35 -20.75 -22.79
C SER A 168 -33.84 -20.47 -22.85
#